data_AF-A0A497T930-F1
#
_entry.id   AF-A0A497T930-F1
#
_cell.length_a   1.000
_cell.length_b   1.000
_cell.length_c   1.000
_cell.angle_alpha   90.00
_cell.angle_beta   90.00
_cell.angle_gamma   90.00
#
_symmetry.space_group_name_H-M   'P 1'
#
loop_
_entity.id
_entity.type
_entity.pdbx_description
1 polymer ?
#
loop_
_entity_poly.entity_id
_entity_poly.type
_entity_poly.pdbx_seq_one_letter_code
_entity_poly.pdbx_strand_id
1 'polypeptide(L)' 'MRRSLEAIFDIGRHVIAKSAGKPVVEYKEIASLPGKRGIITMEHAERLRLMAGYRNRLVH' A
#
# COMPACT_ATOMS: atom_id res chain seq x y z
N MET A 1 1.46 12.02 -11.70
CA MET A 1 0.70 11.55 -10.52
C MET A 1 0.64 10.01 -10.41
N ARG A 2 0.27 9.27 -11.46
CA ARG A 2 0.23 7.79 -11.43
C ARG A 2 1.56 7.14 -11.01
N ARG A 3 2.69 7.61 -11.56
CA ARG A 3 4.04 7.10 -11.24
C ARG A 3 4.43 7.27 -9.77
N SER A 4 4.05 8.38 -9.15
CA SER A 4 4.33 8.62 -7.73
C SER A 4 3.54 7.68 -6.83
N LEU A 5 2.29 7.34 -7.21
CA LEU A 5 1.50 6.33 -6.52
C LEU A 5 2.11 4.94 -6.66
N GLU A 6 2.54 4.57 -7.86
CA GLU A 6 3.22 3.29 -8.10
C GLU A 6 4.50 3.16 -7.26
N ALA A 7 5.31 4.22 -7.17
CA ALA A 7 6.51 4.23 -6.32
C ALA A 7 6.18 4.02 -4.83
N ILE A 8 5.13 4.67 -4.32
CA ILE A 8 4.68 4.49 -2.92
C ILE A 8 4.24 3.04 -2.66
N PHE A 9 3.49 2.45 -3.59
CA PHE A 9 3.03 1.06 -3.45
C PHE A 9 4.18 0.06 -3.59
N ASP A 10 5.16 0.30 -4.45
CA ASP A 10 6.33 -0.56 -4.59
C ASP A 10 7.21 -0.52 -3.34
N ILE A 11 7.44 0.66 -2.75
CA ILE A 11 8.13 0.79 -1.47
C ILE A 11 7.34 0.06 -0.37
N GLY A 12 6.03 0.27 -0.29
CA GLY A 12 5.17 -0.43 0.65
C GLY A 12 5.27 -1.94 0.50
N ARG A 13 5.25 -2.45 -0.74
CA ARG A 13 5.38 -3.87 -1.06
C ARG A 13 6.74 -4.42 -0.61
N HIS A 14 7.81 -3.67 -0.82
CA HIS A 14 9.17 -4.08 -0.42
C HIS A 14 9.31 -4.14 1.11
N VAL A 15 8.84 -3.11 1.82
CA VAL A 15 8.85 -3.06 3.30
C VAL A 15 8.02 -4.19 3.90
N ILE A 16 6.86 -4.49 3.31
CA ILE A 16 6.01 -5.58 3.78
C ILE A 16 6.62 -6.95 3.43
N ALA A 17 7.15 -7.16 2.23
CA ALA A 17 7.78 -8.44 1.86
C ALA A 17 8.91 -8.80 2.82
N LYS A 18 9.72 -7.80 3.21
CA LYS A 18 10.83 -7.97 4.16
C LYS A 18 10.35 -8.22 5.59
N SER A 19 9.25 -7.60 6.01
CA SER A 19 8.72 -7.75 7.38
C SER A 19 7.77 -8.93 7.54
N ALA A 20 7.08 -9.36 6.49
CA ALA A 20 5.99 -10.35 6.54
C ALA A 20 6.38 -11.76 6.14
N GLY A 21 7.54 -11.96 5.50
CA GLY A 21 8.00 -13.29 5.08
C GLY A 21 7.09 -13.97 4.04
N LYS A 22 6.10 -13.25 3.51
CA LYS A 22 5.20 -13.68 2.44
C LYS A 22 5.03 -12.54 1.42
N PRO A 23 5.02 -12.85 0.12
CA PRO A 23 4.71 -11.86 -0.90
C PRO A 23 3.23 -11.46 -0.78
N VAL A 24 2.96 -10.19 -0.47
CA VAL A 24 1.60 -9.66 -0.44
C VAL A 24 1.09 -9.57 -1.87
N VAL A 25 0.04 -10.33 -2.16
CA VAL A 25 -0.43 -10.57 -3.52
C VAL A 25 -1.39 -9.46 -3.99
N GLU A 26 -2.09 -8.79 -3.07
CA GLU A 26 -3.07 -7.75 -3.42
C GLU A 26 -2.70 -6.33 -2.98
N TYR A 27 -2.95 -5.36 -3.87
CA TYR A 27 -2.72 -3.92 -3.61
C TYR A 27 -3.52 -3.38 -2.40
N LYS A 28 -4.74 -3.90 -2.17
CA LYS A 28 -5.55 -3.52 -1.01
C LYS A 28 -4.91 -3.96 0.31
N GLU A 29 -4.21 -5.08 0.29
CA GLU A 29 -3.45 -5.54 1.44
C GLU A 29 -2.20 -4.69 1.67
N ILE A 30 -1.52 -4.24 0.60
CA ILE A 30 -0.35 -3.33 0.73
C ILE A 30 -0.72 -2.03 1.45
N ALA A 31 -1.95 -1.54 1.27
CA ALA A 31 -2.42 -0.32 1.92
C ALA A 31 -2.80 -0.51 3.40
N SER A 32 -3.24 -1.71 3.80
CA SER A 32 -3.84 -1.95 5.12
C SER A 32 -2.94 -2.76 6.07
N LEU A 33 -2.07 -3.61 5.54
CA LEU A 33 -1.13 -4.41 6.32
C LEU A 33 -0.09 -3.58 7.08
N PRO A 34 0.46 -2.47 6.53
CA PRO A 34 1.41 -1.62 7.25
C PRO A 34 0.83 -1.02 8.54
N GLY A 35 -0.45 -0.61 8.50
CA GLY A 35 -1.16 -0.11 9.68
C GLY A 35 -1.38 -1.21 10.72
N LYS A 36 -1.84 -2.39 10.28
CA LYS A 36 -2.05 -3.55 11.17
C LYS A 36 -0.78 -4.04 11.86
N ARG A 37 0.39 -3.82 11.25
CA ARG A 37 1.70 -4.21 11.80
C ARG A 37 2.40 -3.10 12.58
N GLY A 38 1.78 -1.92 12.72
CA GLY A 38 2.38 -0.78 13.40
C GLY A 38 3.56 -0.15 12.66
N ILE A 39 3.75 -0.44 11.37
CA ILE A 39 4.80 0.16 10.54
C ILE A 39 4.46 1.63 10.23
N ILE A 40 3.17 1.92 10.07
CA ILE A 40 2.63 3.27 9.92
C ILE A 40 1.39 3.40 10.82
N THR A 41 0.96 4.63 11.09
CA THR A 41 -0.29 4.88 11.83
C THR A 41 -1.51 4.39 11.02
N MET A 42 -2.58 4.03 11.72
CA MET A 42 -3.85 3.61 11.09
C MET A 42 -4.44 4.71 10.18
N GLU A 43 -4.24 5.98 10.53
CA GLU A 43 -4.63 7.11 9.69
C GLU A 43 -3.90 7.11 8.34
N HIS A 44 -2.58 6.90 8.35
CA HIS A 44 -1.80 6.80 7.11
C HIS A 44 -2.17 5.58 6.28
N ALA A 45 -2.50 4.45 6.92
CA ALA A 45 -2.97 3.26 6.23
C ALA A 45 -4.31 3.50 5.51
N GLU A 46 -5.26 4.21 6.14
CA GLU A 46 -6.54 4.54 5.50
C GLU A 46 -6.34 5.51 4.32
N ARG A 47 -5.45 6.50 4.46
CA ARG A 47 -5.07 7.39 3.34
C ARG A 47 -4.45 6.60 2.17
N LEU A 48 -3.55 5.65 2.45
CA LEU A 48 -2.97 4.77 1.43
C LEU A 48 -4.04 3.93 0.72
N ARG A 49 -5.04 3.45 1.46
CA ARG A 49 -6.15 2.64 0.93
C ARG A 49 -7.03 3.46 -0.02
N LEU A 50 -7.34 4.71 0.34
CA LEU A 50 -8.07 5.63 -0.53
C LEU A 50 -7.28 5.93 -1.81
N MET A 51 -5.96 6.13 -1.69
CA MET A 51 -5.07 6.35 -2.84
C MET A 51 -4.98 5.12 -3.75
N ALA A 52 -5.03 3.90 -3.20
CA ALA A 52 -5.08 2.66 -3.98
C ALA A 52 -6.38 2.55 -4.79
N GLY A 53 -7.50 2.93 -4.19
CA GLY A 53 -8.79 3.01 -4.88
C GLY A 53 -8.80 4.07 -6.00
N TYR A 54 -8.20 5.23 -5.76
CA TYR A 54 -8.08 6.30 -6.75
C TYR A 54 -7.19 5.91 -7.94
N ARG A 55 -6.12 5.15 -7.70
CA ARG A 55 -5.26 4.59 -8.77
C ARG A 55 -6.07 3.72 -9.73
N ASN A 56 -7.00 2.90 -9.25
CA ASN A 56 -7.85 2.06 -10.09
C ASN A 56 -8.83 2.88 -10.94
N ARG A 57 -9.34 4.00 -10.41
CA ARG A 57 -10.18 4.95 -11.15
C ARG A 57 -9.43 5.85 -12.13
N LEU A 58 -8.11 5.97 -11.98
CA LEU A 58 -7.27 6.67 -12.95
C LEU A 58 -6.88 5.79 -14.13
N VAL A 59 -6.98 4.45 -13.99
CA VAL A 59 -6.62 3.44 -15.00
C VAL A 59 -7.82 3.05 -15.88
N HIS A 60 -9.02 3.00 -15.29
CA HIS A 60 -10.30 2.84 -16.00
C HIS A 60 -10.87 4.20 -16.39
#